data_AF-A0A1R1IQK5-F1
#
_entry.id   AF-A0A1R1IQK5-F1
#
_cell.length_a   1.000
_cell.length_b   1.000
_cell.length_c   1.000
_cell.angle_alpha   90.00
_cell.angle_beta   90.00
_cell.angle_gamma   90.00
#
_symmetry.space_group_name_H-M   'P 1'
#
loop_
_entity.id
_entity.type
_entity.pdbx_description
1 polymer ?
#
loop_
_entity_poly.entity_id
_entity_poly.type
_entity_poly.pdbx_seq_one_letter_code
_entity_poly.pdbx_strand_id
1 'polypeptide(L)' 'MCKAGELQWLVGKPRSQIPVPVDVVNRRVACTTCPVTEDYSPYRLNIFYNQQTGLVEQVRCG' A
#
# COMPACT_ATOMS: atom_id res chain seq x y z
N MET A 1 -3.49 -5.05 -14.16
CA MET A 1 -3.84 -3.78 -13.50
C MET A 1 -3.59 -3.93 -12.00
N CYS A 2 -3.02 -2.92 -11.32
CA CYS A 2 -2.56 -2.88 -9.91
C CYS A 2 -3.59 -3.20 -8.79
N LYS A 3 -4.86 -3.45 -9.08
CA LYS A 3 -5.92 -3.82 -8.10
C LYS A 3 -6.13 -2.86 -6.91
N ALA A 4 -5.70 -1.60 -6.98
CA ALA A 4 -5.85 -0.65 -5.86
C ALA A 4 -7.31 -0.41 -5.46
N GLY A 5 -8.26 -0.51 -6.40
CA GLY A 5 -9.70 -0.39 -6.11
C GLY A 5 -10.20 -1.45 -5.12
N GLU A 6 -9.74 -2.70 -5.26
CA GLU A 6 -10.15 -3.83 -4.40
C GLU A 6 -9.67 -3.68 -2.95
N LEU A 7 -8.71 -2.79 -2.70
CA LEU A 7 -8.05 -2.62 -1.41
C LEU A 7 -8.27 -1.23 -0.80
N GLN A 8 -9.08 -0.38 -1.42
CA GLN A 8 -9.43 0.95 -0.88
C GLN A 8 -10.05 0.88 0.53
N TRP A 9 -10.73 -0.23 0.85
CA TRP A 9 -11.34 -0.44 2.17
C TRP A 9 -10.31 -0.47 3.33
N LEU A 10 -9.02 -0.63 3.02
CA LEU A 10 -7.96 -0.57 4.02
C LEU A 10 -7.73 0.84 4.57
N VAL A 11 -8.12 1.91 3.86
CA VAL A 11 -7.91 3.28 4.34
C VAL A 11 -8.61 3.47 5.70
N GLY A 12 -7.86 3.96 6.69
CA GLY A 12 -8.30 4.08 8.08
C GLY A 12 -8.25 2.78 8.90
N LYS A 13 -7.83 1.65 8.33
CA LYS A 13 -7.63 0.38 9.04
C LYS A 13 -6.18 0.19 9.46
N PRO A 14 -5.92 -0.59 10.53
CA PRO A 14 -4.56 -0.99 10.88
C PRO A 14 -3.87 -1.76 9.76
N ARG A 15 -2.58 -1.48 9.52
CA ARG A 15 -1.75 -2.19 8.53
C ARG A 15 -1.68 -3.71 8.72
N SER A 16 -2.00 -4.21 9.92
CA SER A 16 -2.08 -5.65 10.21
C SER A 16 -3.27 -6.34 9.50
N GLN A 17 -4.26 -5.58 9.02
CA GLN A 17 -5.38 -6.10 8.23
C GLN A 17 -5.05 -6.26 6.75
N ILE A 18 -3.85 -5.84 6.29
CA ILE A 18 -3.44 -6.02 4.90
C ILE A 18 -3.38 -7.53 4.62
N PRO A 19 -4.19 -8.05 3.66
CA PRO A 19 -4.20 -9.47 3.37
C PRO A 19 -2.84 -9.90 2.81
N VAL A 20 -2.36 -11.08 3.19
CA VAL A 20 -1.14 -11.66 2.63
C VAL A 20 -1.34 -11.80 1.11
N PRO A 21 -0.52 -11.14 0.28
CA PRO A 21 -0.71 -11.19 -1.15
C PRO A 21 -0.34 -12.57 -1.70
N VAL A 22 -1.11 -13.04 -2.68
CA VAL A 22 -0.76 -14.23 -3.46
C VAL A 22 0.36 -13.92 -4.45
N ASP A 23 0.44 -12.68 -4.95
CA ASP A 23 1.53 -12.16 -5.80
C ASP A 23 2.23 -11.00 -5.09
N VAL A 24 3.45 -11.26 -4.63
CA VAL A 24 4.26 -10.32 -3.84
C VAL A 24 5.00 -9.30 -4.70
N VAL A 25 5.20 -9.58 -6.00
CA VAL A 25 6.19 -8.87 -6.84
C VAL A 25 5.75 -7.43 -7.12
N ASN A 26 4.44 -7.19 -7.13
CA ASN A 26 3.86 -5.90 -7.49
C ASN A 26 3.24 -5.16 -6.29
N ARG A 27 3.65 -5.43 -5.05
CA ARG A 27 3.10 -4.73 -3.87
C ARG A 27 4.20 -4.06 -3.04
N ARG A 28 3.98 -2.79 -2.69
CA ARG A 28 4.77 -2.03 -1.73
C ARG A 28 3.93 -1.65 -0.53
N VAL A 29 4.42 -1.97 0.67
CA VAL A 29 3.84 -1.50 1.95
C VAL A 29 4.91 -0.69 2.65
N ALA A 30 4.69 0.62 2.79
CA ALA A 30 5.67 1.54 3.36
C ALA A 30 4.97 2.60 4.21
N CYS A 31 5.68 3.25 5.13
CA CYS A 31 5.08 4.35 5.87
C CYS A 31 5.04 5.62 5.01
N THR A 32 4.11 6.55 5.27
CA THR A 32 3.97 7.80 4.50
C THR A 32 5.19 8.73 4.63
N THR A 33 5.98 8.56 5.69
CA THR A 33 7.24 9.29 5.95
C THR A 33 8.49 8.50 5.56
N CYS A 34 8.35 7.25 5.12
CA CYS A 34 9.47 6.38 4.78
C CYS A 34 10.00 6.77 3.39
N PRO A 35 11.33 6.88 3.20
CA PRO A 35 11.88 7.08 1.86
C PRO A 35 11.52 5.88 0.98
N VAL A 36 11.08 6.16 -0.25
CA VAL A 36 10.80 5.15 -1.27
C VAL A 36 11.45 5.56 -2.59
N THR A 37 11.83 4.58 -3.40
CA THR A 37 12.29 4.83 -4.77
C THR A 37 11.14 5.32 -5.65
N GLU A 38 11.43 6.28 -6.52
CA GLU A 38 10.48 6.80 -7.52
C GLU A 38 10.56 6.01 -8.85
N ASP A 39 10.46 4.70 -8.76
CA ASP A 39 10.41 3.79 -9.91
C ASP A 39 8.96 3.53 -10.32
N TYR A 40 8.34 4.47 -11.04
CA TYR A 40 6.90 4.37 -11.36
C TYR A 40 6.56 3.06 -12.10
N SER A 41 5.58 2.32 -11.58
CA SER A 41 5.03 1.14 -12.23
C SER A 41 3.50 1.13 -12.13
N PRO A 42 2.77 1.16 -13.26
CA PRO A 42 1.29 1.13 -13.23
C PRO A 42 0.74 -0.21 -12.73
N TYR A 43 1.58 -1.24 -12.65
CA TYR A 43 1.22 -2.56 -12.12
C TYR A 43 1.42 -2.65 -10.61
N ARG A 44 2.23 -1.76 -10.02
CA ARG A 44 2.51 -1.79 -8.59
C ARG A 44 1.37 -1.18 -7.79
N LEU A 45 0.99 -1.92 -6.75
CA LEU A 45 0.08 -1.51 -5.70
C LEU A 45 0.90 -0.95 -4.53
N ASN A 46 0.62 0.30 -4.16
CA ASN A 46 1.17 0.90 -2.95
C ASN A 46 0.10 0.95 -1.86
N ILE A 47 0.51 0.57 -0.66
CA ILE A 47 -0.25 0.78 0.57
C ILE A 47 0.66 1.58 1.49
N PHE A 48 0.29 2.84 1.74
CA PHE A 48 1.02 3.71 2.65
C PHE A 48 0.28 3.83 3.98
N TYR A 49 1.03 3.73 5.07
CA TYR A 49 0.49 3.81 6.43
C TYR A 49 1.20 4.88 7.27
N ASN A 50 0.49 5.42 8.24
CA ASN A 50 1.06 6.32 9.23
C ASN A 50 2.00 5.56 10.16
N GLN A 51 3.26 5.99 10.29
CA GLN A 51 4.25 5.28 11.10
C GLN A 51 3.91 5.22 12.60
N GLN A 52 3.23 6.25 13.12
CA GLN A 52 2.93 6.37 14.55
C GLN A 52 1.66 5.60 14.92
N THR A 53 0.59 5.72 14.14
CA THR A 53 -0.69 5.07 14.43
C THR A 53 -0.84 3.68 13.81
N GLY A 54 -0.04 3.38 12.79
CA GLY A 54 -0.15 2.14 12.01
C GLY A 54 -1.37 2.09 11.09
N LEU A 55 -2.13 3.18 10.96
CA LEU A 55 -3.32 3.25 10.10
C LEU A 55 -2.91 3.46 8.65
N VAL A 56 -3.54 2.74 7.73
CA VAL A 56 -3.36 2.95 6.29
C VAL A 56 -3.99 4.30 5.90
N GLU A 57 -3.21 5.14 5.23
CA GLU A 57 -3.64 6.48 4.78
C GLU A 57 -3.90 6.51 3.28
N GLN A 58 -3.18 5.71 2.48
CA GLN A 58 -3.30 5.73 1.02
C GLN A 58 -3.17 4.33 0.42
N VAL A 59 -4.03 4.04 -0.55
CA VAL A 59 -3.91 2.88 -1.43
C VAL A 59 -3.95 3.39 -2.87
N ARG A 60 -2.88 3.19 -3.63
CA ARG A 60 -2.78 3.75 -5.00
C ARG A 60 -1.86 2.93 -5.90
N CYS A 61 -2.04 3.09 -7.20
CA CYS A 61 -1.14 2.51 -8.20
C CYS A 61 0.06 3.41 -8.45
N GLY A 62 1.20 2.84 -8.81
CA GLY A 62 2.41 3.57 -9.20
C GLY A 62 3.69 3.04 -8.60
#